data_AF-A0A963Q8E7-F1
#
_entry.id   AF-A0A963Q8E7-F1
#
_cell.length_a   1.000
_cell.length_b   1.000
_cell.length_c   1.000
_cell.angle_alpha   90.00
_cell.angle_beta   90.00
_cell.angle_gamma   90.00
#
_symmetry.space_group_name_H-M   'P 1'
#
loop_
_entity.id
_entity.type
_entity.pdbx_description
1 polymer ?
#
loop_
_entity_poly.entity_id
_entity_poly.type
_entity_poly.pdbx_seq_one_letter_code
_entity_poly.pdbx_strand_id
1 'polypeptide(L)'
;MTDTRSAPANPLHGFTVDRVAIRTIGHDLQRPECILAEPDGSLWAADARGGVTHIAADGTQRFIGQRADDRFAQAATDSSDAFEAKFT
;
A
#
# COMPACT_ATOMS: atom_id res chain seq x y z
N MET A 1 -8.67 -28.49 -37.91
CA MET A 1 -7.74 -28.95 -36.85
C MET A 1 -7.73 -27.87 -35.79
N THR A 2 -8.65 -27.97 -34.82
CA THR A 2 -8.89 -26.93 -33.81
C THR A 2 -7.97 -27.21 -32.62
N ASP A 3 -6.94 -26.38 -32.46
CA ASP A 3 -6.03 -26.40 -31.31
C ASP A 3 -6.82 -25.95 -30.07
N THR A 4 -7.17 -26.90 -29.22
CA THR A 4 -7.86 -26.64 -27.95
C THR A 4 -6.78 -26.54 -26.88
N ARG A 5 -6.21 -25.36 -26.69
CA ARG A 5 -5.29 -25.16 -25.55
C ARG A 5 -6.09 -25.33 -24.27
N SER A 6 -5.78 -26.40 -23.53
CA SER A 6 -6.29 -26.61 -22.18
C SER A 6 -5.93 -25.39 -21.34
N ALA A 7 -6.91 -24.80 -20.65
CA ALA A 7 -6.64 -23.75 -19.69
C ALA A 7 -5.65 -24.29 -18.63
N PRO A 8 -4.69 -23.46 -18.17
CA PRO A 8 -3.79 -23.87 -17.11
C PRO A 8 -4.59 -24.28 -15.87
N ALA A 9 -4.15 -25.33 -15.18
CA ALA A 9 -4.79 -25.79 -13.97
C ALA A 9 -4.81 -24.65 -12.93
N ASN A 10 -5.98 -24.41 -12.33
CA ASN A 10 -6.14 -23.36 -11.33
C ASN A 10 -5.32 -23.70 -10.06
N PRO A 11 -4.33 -22.88 -9.68
CA PRO A 11 -3.42 -23.16 -8.57
C PRO A 11 -4.09 -23.12 -7.19
N LEU A 12 -5.34 -22.65 -7.11
CA LEU A 12 -6.09 -22.59 -5.86
C LEU A 12 -6.83 -23.89 -5.53
N HIS A 13 -6.94 -24.85 -6.46
CA HIS A 13 -7.55 -26.15 -6.15
C HIS A 13 -6.70 -26.92 -5.14
N GLY A 14 -7.29 -27.20 -3.97
CA GLY A 14 -6.59 -27.89 -2.89
C GLY A 14 -5.57 -27.00 -2.16
N PHE A 15 -5.58 -25.69 -2.40
CA PHE A 15 -4.75 -24.77 -1.64
C PHE A 15 -5.12 -24.84 -0.15
N THR A 16 -4.10 -25.05 0.68
CA THR A 16 -4.22 -25.05 2.13
C THR A 16 -3.08 -24.24 2.72
N VAL A 17 -3.33 -23.65 3.88
CA VAL A 17 -2.32 -22.93 4.65
C VAL A 17 -1.94 -23.78 5.85
N ASP A 18 -0.65 -24.05 6.02
CA ASP A 18 -0.15 -24.60 7.26
C ASP A 18 -0.22 -23.52 8.35
N ARG A 19 -1.03 -23.76 9.39
CA ARG A 19 -1.21 -22.83 10.50
C ARG A 19 0.09 -22.55 11.23
N VAL A 20 1.01 -23.52 11.29
CA VAL A 20 2.30 -23.30 11.96
C VAL A 20 3.25 -22.43 11.14
N ALA A 21 2.95 -22.18 9.86
CA ALA A 21 3.72 -21.29 9.00
C ALA A 21 3.27 -19.82 9.10
N ILE A 22 2.12 -19.53 9.74
CA ILE A 22 1.61 -18.15 9.89
C ILE A 22 2.53 -17.37 10.84
N ARG A 23 2.92 -16.17 10.42
CA ARG A 23 3.76 -15.24 11.19
C ARG A 23 3.19 -13.83 11.11
N THR A 24 3.50 -13.01 12.11
CA THR A 24 3.24 -11.57 12.08
C THR A 24 4.42 -10.86 11.40
N ILE A 25 4.13 -9.80 10.66
CA ILE A 25 5.14 -8.93 10.04
C ILE A 25 4.72 -7.47 10.23
N GLY A 26 5.70 -6.59 10.40
CA GLY A 26 5.50 -5.20 10.75
C GLY A 26 5.33 -4.95 12.25
N HIS A 27 5.66 -3.74 12.67
CA HIS A 27 5.57 -3.26 14.05
C HIS A 27 5.10 -1.79 14.07
N ASP A 28 4.52 -1.34 15.17
CA ASP A 28 4.06 0.05 15.38
C ASP A 28 3.13 0.62 14.28
N LEU A 29 2.39 -0.26 13.60
CA LEU A 29 1.40 0.11 12.59
C LEU A 29 0.15 0.69 13.26
N GLN A 30 -0.40 1.79 12.73
CA GLN A 30 -1.60 2.42 13.29
C GLN A 30 -2.81 2.20 12.38
N ARG A 31 -3.80 1.44 12.87
CA ARG A 31 -5.00 0.99 12.13
C ARG A 31 -4.70 0.46 10.72
N PRO A 32 -3.84 -0.57 10.58
CA PRO A 32 -3.58 -1.17 9.26
C PRO A 32 -4.82 -1.93 8.80
N GLU A 33 -5.40 -1.50 7.67
CA GLU A 33 -6.56 -2.16 7.03
C GLU A 33 -6.17 -2.63 5.62
N CYS A 34 -6.09 -1.71 4.66
CA CYS A 34 -5.69 -2.03 3.30
C CYS A 34 -4.19 -2.34 3.22
N ILE A 35 -3.86 -3.45 2.55
CA ILE A 35 -2.48 -3.82 2.19
C ILE A 35 -2.34 -4.13 0.70
N LEU A 36 -1.15 -3.91 0.16
CA LEU A 36 -0.72 -4.39 -1.15
C LEU A 36 0.50 -5.27 -0.97
N ALA A 37 0.46 -6.49 -1.51
CA ALA A 37 1.61 -7.39 -1.56
C ALA A 37 2.27 -7.34 -2.93
N GLU A 38 3.59 -7.17 -2.94
CA GLU A 38 4.39 -7.11 -4.16
C GLU A 38 5.00 -8.47 -4.51
N PRO A 39 5.37 -8.73 -5.78
CA PRO A 39 5.99 -9.99 -6.20
C PRO A 39 7.32 -10.32 -5.51
N ASP A 40 8.03 -9.31 -5.00
CA ASP A 40 9.28 -9.47 -4.25
C ASP A 40 9.06 -9.85 -2.77
N GLY A 41 7.80 -9.98 -2.36
CA GLY A 41 7.41 -10.33 -0.99
C GLY A 41 7.31 -9.13 -0.04
N SER A 42 7.57 -7.91 -0.50
CA SER A 42 7.33 -6.70 0.29
C SER A 42 5.84 -6.35 0.37
N LEU A 43 5.48 -5.60 1.41
CA LEU A 43 4.12 -5.19 1.70
C LEU A 43 4.04 -3.67 1.85
N TRP A 44 2.95 -3.09 1.35
CA TRP A 44 2.52 -1.75 1.70
C TRP A 44 1.32 -1.84 2.62
N ALA A 45 1.37 -1.18 3.77
CA ALA A 45 0.25 -1.07 4.70
C ALA A 45 -0.19 0.39 4.84
N ALA A 46 -1.50 0.63 4.68
CA ALA A 46 -2.08 1.91 5.04
C ALA A 46 -1.85 2.22 6.53
N ASP A 47 -1.52 3.47 6.85
CA ASP A 47 -1.18 3.88 8.20
C ASP A 47 -1.92 5.17 8.60
N ALA A 48 -2.65 5.09 9.72
CA ALA A 48 -3.48 6.19 10.23
C ALA A 48 -2.69 7.42 10.69
N ARG A 49 -1.35 7.34 10.74
CA ARG A 49 -0.49 8.52 10.87
C ARG A 49 -0.50 9.44 9.63
N GLY A 50 -1.25 9.09 8.58
CA GLY A 50 -1.41 9.89 7.37
C GLY A 50 -0.43 9.50 6.27
N GLY A 51 -0.22 8.20 6.08
CA GLY A 51 0.72 7.69 5.09
C GLY A 51 0.64 6.19 4.88
N VAL A 52 1.75 5.62 4.44
CA VAL A 52 1.91 4.17 4.26
C VAL A 52 3.19 3.69 4.93
N THR A 53 3.20 2.46 5.39
CA THR A 53 4.43 1.78 5.81
C THR A 53 4.80 0.76 4.75
N HIS A 54 6.01 0.86 4.20
CA HIS A 54 6.60 -0.19 3.36
C HIS A 54 7.34 -1.17 4.26
N ILE A 55 7.07 -2.46 4.11
CA ILE A 55 7.66 -3.54 4.90
C ILE A 55 8.32 -4.50 3.92
N ALA A 56 9.65 -4.60 3.95
CA ALA A 56 10.39 -5.53 3.12
C ALA A 56 10.16 -6.98 3.53
N ALA A 57 10.47 -7.92 2.64
CA ALA A 57 10.30 -9.36 2.88
C ALA A 57 11.10 -9.89 4.10
N ASP A 58 12.19 -9.20 4.48
CA ASP A 58 13.00 -9.51 5.66
C ASP A 58 12.43 -8.93 6.97
N GLY A 59 11.33 -8.17 6.90
CA GLY A 59 10.67 -7.54 8.03
C GLY A 59 11.16 -6.12 8.34
N THR A 60 12.19 -5.61 7.67
CA THR A 60 12.57 -4.18 7.81
C THR A 60 11.46 -3.28 7.30
N GLN A 61 11.20 -2.16 7.98
CA GLN A 61 10.09 -1.28 7.62
C GLN A 61 10.45 0.20 7.61
N ARG A 62 9.76 0.95 6.75
CA ARG A 62 9.88 2.41 6.62
C ARG A 62 8.50 3.04 6.52
N PHE A 63 8.20 3.94 7.46
CA PHE A 63 7.02 4.80 7.37
C PHE A 63 7.26 5.92 6.36
N ILE A 64 6.26 6.17 5.52
CA ILE A 64 6.23 7.21 4.49
C ILE A 64 4.96 8.01 4.75
N GLY A 65 5.11 9.04 5.59
CA GLY A 65 4.06 10.02 5.85
C GLY A 65 4.15 11.21 4.91
N GLN A 66 3.04 11.93 4.74
CA GLN A 66 3.12 13.26 4.17
C GLN A 66 3.75 14.24 5.17
N ARG A 67 4.50 15.19 4.62
CA ARG A 67 4.89 16.41 5.33
C ARG A 67 4.08 17.56 4.74
N ALA A 68 3.37 18.29 5.58
CA ALA A 68 2.70 19.50 5.15
C ALA A 68 3.75 20.47 4.56
N ASP A 69 3.47 21.00 3.38
CA ASP A 69 4.28 22.05 2.76
C ASP A 69 3.64 23.40 3.11
N ASP A 70 4.43 24.27 3.75
CA ASP A 70 3.97 25.55 4.28
C ASP A 70 3.38 26.48 3.21
N ARG A 71 3.74 26.29 1.93
CA ARG A 71 3.18 27.05 0.81
C ARG A 71 1.65 26.89 0.72
N PHE A 72 1.15 25.68 0.94
CA PHE A 72 -0.28 25.39 0.94
C PHE A 72 -0.99 25.97 2.18
N ALA A 73 -0.27 26.26 3.27
CA ALA A 73 -0.86 26.93 4.42
C ALA A 73 -0.99 28.44 4.20
N GLN A 74 -0.03 29.04 3.49
CA GLN A 74 0.13 30.49 3.36
C GLN A 74 -0.49 31.10 2.09
N ALA A 75 -0.87 30.30 1.09
CA ALA A 75 -1.42 30.81 -0.15
C ALA A 75 -2.80 31.49 0.00
N ALA A 76 -2.97 32.59 -0.72
CA ALA A 76 -4.20 33.40 -0.77
C ALA A 76 -5.37 32.62 -1.37
N THR A 77 -6.59 32.97 -0.97
CA THR A 77 -7.84 32.34 -1.42
C THR A 77 -8.93 33.37 -1.71
N ASP A 78 -8.52 34.59 -2.07
CA ASP A 78 -9.40 35.75 -2.31
C ASP A 78 -9.97 35.80 -3.73
N SER A 79 -9.51 34.92 -4.62
CA SER A 79 -10.05 34.70 -5.96
C SER A 79 -10.07 33.21 -6.30
N SER A 80 -10.88 32.82 -7.28
CA SER A 80 -10.92 31.44 -7.78
C SER A 80 -9.55 31.00 -8.29
N ASP A 81 -8.87 31.87 -9.04
CA ASP A 81 -7.54 31.59 -9.58
C ASP A 81 -6.50 31.40 -8.45
N ALA A 82 -6.56 32.23 -7.40
CA ALA A 82 -5.68 32.07 -6.23
C ALA A 82 -5.97 30.78 -5.45
N PHE A 83 -7.25 30.38 -5.34
CA PHE A 83 -7.64 29.13 -4.70
C PHE A 83 -7.15 27.90 -5.47
N GLU A 84 -7.24 27.87 -6.80
CA GLU A 84 -6.70 26.76 -7.60
C GLU A 84 -5.17 26.69 -7.52
N ALA A 85 -4.49 27.85 -7.61
CA ALA A 85 -3.04 27.95 -7.47
C ALA A 85 -2.52 27.51 -6.09
N LYS A 86 -3.35 27.59 -5.05
CA LYS A 86 -2.98 27.13 -3.70
C LYS A 86 -2.72 25.63 -3.64
N PHE A 87 -3.35 24.81 -4.51
CA PHE A 87 -3.31 23.35 -4.43
C PHE A 87 -2.55 22.66 -5.59
N THR A 88 -1.92 23.44 -6.48
CA THR A 88 -1.12 22.96 -7.62
C THR A 88 0.33 23.40 -7.52
#